data_AF-A0A060C065-F1
#
_entry.id   AF-A0A060C065-F1
#
_cell.length_a   1.000
_cell.length_b   1.000
_cell.length_c   1.000
_cell.angle_alpha   90.00
_cell.angle_beta   90.00
_cell.angle_gamma   90.00
#
_symmetry.space_group_name_H-M   'P 1'
#
loop_
_entity.id
_entity.type
_entity.pdbx_description
1 polymer ?
#
loop_
_entity_poly.entity_id
_entity_poly.type
_entity_poly.pdbx_seq_one_letter_code
_entity_poly.pdbx_strand_id
1 'polypeptide(L)'
;GSSFIAGVYADARGARRNYKLFLPSGDARGRPRPLVVMLHGCTQNPDDFARGTGMNALAEAAEAIVLYPEQAACANPKRCWNWFQPEDSGGETGEGSLLAGMTREIVAARNVDPARVFVAGLSAGGAQAMNLAARYPDLFAAVGVHSGLPAGAARDI
;
A
#
# COMPACT_ATOMS: atom_id res chain seq x y z
N GLY A 1 -17.29 -16.22 2.71
CA GLY A 1 -17.33 -15.12 1.73
C GLY A 1 -16.09 -14.27 1.86
N SER A 2 -15.85 -13.38 0.90
CA SER A 2 -14.78 -12.38 1.02
C SER A 2 -15.08 -11.39 2.15
N SER A 3 -14.08 -10.65 2.61
CA SER A 3 -14.24 -9.66 3.67
C SER A 3 -13.38 -8.43 3.43
N PHE A 4 -13.85 -7.28 3.92
CA PHE A 4 -13.13 -6.02 3.85
C PHE A 4 -13.04 -5.42 5.26
N ILE A 5 -11.89 -5.59 5.89
CA ILE A 5 -11.70 -5.30 7.32
C ILE A 5 -10.84 -4.06 7.51
N ALA A 6 -11.09 -3.32 8.60
CA ALA A 6 -10.23 -2.24 9.04
C ALA A 6 -9.14 -2.76 9.99
N GLY A 7 -7.98 -2.12 9.97
CA GLY A 7 -6.89 -2.39 10.90
C GLY A 7 -5.99 -1.18 11.09
N VAL A 8 -5.04 -1.31 12.03
CA VAL A 8 -4.04 -0.29 12.31
C VAL A 8 -2.69 -0.95 12.48
N TYR A 9 -1.72 -0.49 11.71
CA TYR A 9 -0.32 -0.81 11.89
C TYR A 9 0.34 0.19 12.84
N ALA A 10 1.30 -0.27 13.63
CA ALA A 10 2.17 0.58 14.42
C ALA A 10 3.62 0.11 14.28
N ASP A 11 4.55 1.02 14.02
CA ASP A 11 5.98 0.69 14.06
C ASP A 11 6.51 0.63 15.50
N ALA A 12 7.76 0.19 15.66
CA ALA A 12 8.41 0.11 16.97
C ALA A 12 8.59 1.46 17.69
N ARG A 13 8.42 2.58 16.97
CA ARG A 13 8.50 3.96 17.50
C ARG A 13 7.12 4.53 17.83
N GLY A 14 6.06 3.75 17.64
CA GLY A 14 4.69 4.14 17.93
C GLY A 14 4.03 4.97 16.82
N ALA A 15 4.66 5.15 15.66
CA ALA A 15 4.03 5.77 14.51
C ALA A 15 2.97 4.82 13.92
N ARG A 16 1.75 5.33 13.70
CA ARG A 16 0.58 4.52 13.37
C ARG A 16 0.05 4.82 11.98
N ARG A 17 -0.52 3.80 11.35
CA ARG A 17 -1.16 3.92 10.04
C ARG A 17 -2.39 3.03 9.97
N ASN A 18 -3.56 3.63 9.77
CA ASN A 18 -4.79 2.90 9.50
C ASN A 18 -4.72 2.27 8.10
N TYR A 19 -5.45 1.18 7.91
CA TYR A 19 -5.61 0.55 6.60
C TYR A 19 -6.95 -0.18 6.51
N LYS A 20 -7.33 -0.48 5.27
CA LYS A 20 -8.31 -1.52 4.96
C LYS A 20 -7.63 -2.71 4.30
N LEU A 21 -8.11 -3.91 4.58
CA LEU A 21 -7.60 -5.15 4.01
C LEU A 21 -8.75 -5.92 3.39
N PHE A 22 -8.66 -6.16 2.08
CA PHE A 22 -9.53 -7.08 1.38
C PHE A 22 -8.95 -8.49 1.43
N LEU A 23 -9.75 -9.42 1.94
CA LEU A 23 -9.46 -10.85 1.95
C LEU A 23 -10.41 -11.53 0.97
N PRO A 24 -9.89 -12.17 -0.09
CA PRO A 24 -10.74 -12.87 -1.04
C PRO A 24 -11.32 -14.12 -0.37
N SER A 25 -12.42 -14.63 -0.92
CA SER A 25 -13.00 -15.88 -0.42
C SER A 25 -12.06 -17.09 -0.63
N GLY A 26 -12.48 -18.27 -0.18
CA GLY A 26 -11.67 -19.49 -0.25
C GLY A 26 -10.75 -19.70 0.95
N ASP A 27 -10.13 -20.89 1.00
CA ASP A 27 -9.32 -21.33 2.15
C ASP A 27 -7.89 -20.76 2.06
N ALA A 28 -7.49 -19.99 3.07
CA ALA A 28 -6.13 -19.46 3.19
C ALA A 28 -5.10 -20.54 3.56
N ARG A 29 -5.54 -21.76 3.95
CA ARG A 29 -4.67 -22.85 4.43
C ARG A 29 -4.08 -23.70 3.32
N GLY A 30 -4.53 -23.57 2.07
CA GLY A 30 -4.10 -24.43 0.97
C GLY A 30 -2.87 -23.93 0.20
N ARG A 31 -2.80 -22.63 -0.12
CA ARG A 31 -1.74 -22.03 -0.94
C ARG A 31 -1.45 -20.59 -0.51
N PRO A 32 -0.16 -20.18 -0.45
CA PRO A 32 0.18 -18.79 -0.23
C PRO A 32 -0.47 -17.86 -1.27
N ARG A 33 -0.99 -16.72 -0.84
CA ARG A 33 -1.71 -15.77 -1.70
C ARG A 33 -0.81 -14.62 -2.15
N PRO A 34 -1.04 -14.03 -3.33
CA PRO A 34 -0.38 -12.77 -3.69
C PRO A 34 -0.95 -11.60 -2.86
N LEU A 35 -0.17 -10.55 -2.70
CA LEU A 35 -0.55 -9.30 -2.05
C LEU A 35 -0.38 -8.13 -3.00
N VAL A 36 -1.39 -7.27 -3.09
CA VAL A 36 -1.29 -5.97 -3.77
C VAL A 36 -1.49 -4.84 -2.77
N VAL A 37 -0.52 -3.95 -2.67
CA VAL A 37 -0.62 -2.71 -1.88
C VAL A 37 -1.12 -1.60 -2.81
N MET A 38 -2.29 -1.04 -2.50
CA MET A 38 -3.00 -0.06 -3.33
C MET A 38 -3.00 1.32 -2.67
N LEU A 39 -2.22 2.24 -3.24
CA LEU A 39 -2.03 3.60 -2.73
C LEU A 39 -2.94 4.60 -3.44
N HIS A 40 -3.86 5.19 -2.70
CA HIS A 40 -4.84 6.15 -3.21
C HIS A 40 -4.20 7.49 -3.61
N GLY A 41 -4.87 8.26 -4.46
CA GLY A 41 -4.48 9.63 -4.79
C GLY A 41 -4.87 10.64 -3.72
N CYS A 42 -4.48 11.90 -3.90
CA CYS A 42 -4.90 13.00 -3.03
C CYS A 42 -6.43 13.06 -2.88
N THR A 43 -6.89 13.50 -1.72
CA THR A 43 -8.29 13.66 -1.30
C THR A 43 -9.11 12.39 -1.14
N GLN A 44 -8.61 11.26 -1.65
CA GLN A 44 -9.23 9.95 -1.51
C GLN A 44 -8.90 9.28 -0.16
N ASN A 45 -9.56 8.17 0.12
CA ASN A 45 -9.30 7.27 1.24
C ASN A 45 -9.34 5.80 0.75
N PRO A 46 -9.04 4.80 1.61
CA PRO A 46 -9.08 3.38 1.24
C PRO A 46 -10.41 2.92 0.61
N ASP A 47 -11.55 3.32 1.17
CA ASP A 47 -12.88 2.92 0.69
C ASP A 47 -13.20 3.53 -0.68
N ASP A 48 -12.83 4.80 -0.90
CA ASP A 48 -12.98 5.49 -2.20
C ASP A 48 -12.13 4.84 -3.27
N PHE A 49 -10.89 4.49 -2.94
CA PHE A 49 -9.95 3.91 -3.90
C PHE A 49 -10.31 2.46 -4.25
N ALA A 50 -10.70 1.65 -3.26
CA ALA A 50 -11.18 0.29 -3.50
C ALA A 50 -12.43 0.29 -4.40
N ARG A 51 -13.38 1.20 -4.15
CA ARG A 51 -14.60 1.34 -4.96
C ARG A 51 -14.31 1.87 -6.37
N GLY A 52 -13.49 2.92 -6.48
CA GLY A 52 -13.20 3.56 -7.76
C GLY A 52 -12.34 2.71 -8.71
N THR A 53 -11.48 1.85 -8.17
CA THR A 53 -10.63 0.95 -8.98
C THR A 53 -11.30 -0.37 -9.32
N GLY A 54 -12.32 -0.79 -8.54
CA GLY A 54 -12.91 -2.12 -8.66
C GLY A 54 -11.94 -3.26 -8.28
N MET A 55 -10.81 -2.95 -7.64
CA MET A 55 -9.72 -3.89 -7.43
C MET A 55 -10.13 -5.09 -6.56
N ASN A 56 -11.10 -4.94 -5.65
CA ASN A 56 -11.60 -6.07 -4.85
C ASN A 56 -12.22 -7.18 -5.72
N ALA A 57 -12.89 -6.83 -6.84
CA ALA A 57 -13.48 -7.83 -7.73
C ALA A 57 -12.39 -8.60 -8.51
N LEU A 58 -11.35 -7.90 -8.94
CA LEU A 58 -10.18 -8.52 -9.59
C LEU A 58 -9.41 -9.40 -8.62
N ALA A 59 -9.24 -8.93 -7.39
CA ALA A 59 -8.55 -9.66 -6.33
C ALA A 59 -9.29 -10.91 -5.89
N GLU A 60 -10.63 -10.89 -5.88
CA GLU A 60 -11.44 -12.09 -5.66
C GLU A 60 -11.15 -13.15 -6.72
N ALA A 61 -11.18 -12.78 -8.00
CA ALA A 61 -10.92 -13.70 -9.11
C ALA A 61 -9.47 -14.24 -9.12
N ALA A 62 -8.51 -13.43 -8.65
CA ALA A 62 -7.10 -13.79 -8.59
C ALA A 62 -6.68 -14.45 -7.26
N GLU A 63 -7.61 -14.66 -6.33
CA GLU A 63 -7.35 -15.07 -4.95
C GLU A 63 -6.25 -14.22 -4.25
N ALA A 64 -6.22 -12.92 -4.59
CA ALA A 64 -5.24 -11.96 -4.09
C ALA A 64 -5.74 -11.19 -2.87
N ILE A 65 -4.85 -10.95 -1.91
CA ILE A 65 -5.09 -10.02 -0.81
C ILE A 65 -4.82 -8.61 -1.30
N VAL A 66 -5.62 -7.63 -0.88
CA VAL A 66 -5.36 -6.22 -1.19
C VAL A 66 -5.28 -5.40 0.08
N LEU A 67 -4.15 -4.73 0.26
CA LEU A 67 -3.91 -3.79 1.35
C LEU A 67 -4.12 -2.36 0.83
N TYR A 68 -4.98 -1.60 1.51
CA TYR A 68 -5.26 -0.19 1.21
C TYR A 68 -4.87 0.68 2.41
N PRO A 69 -3.62 1.19 2.47
CA PRO A 69 -3.19 2.10 3.52
C PRO A 69 -3.92 3.45 3.45
N GLU A 70 -4.17 4.08 4.60
CA GLU A 70 -4.83 5.39 4.70
C GLU A 70 -3.82 6.52 4.93
N GLN A 71 -3.78 7.53 4.04
CA GLN A 71 -3.08 8.76 4.37
C GLN A 71 -3.90 9.62 5.36
N ALA A 72 -3.35 9.83 6.57
CA ALA A 72 -3.99 10.59 7.62
C ALA A 72 -4.04 12.08 7.28
N ALA A 73 -5.19 12.71 7.51
CA ALA A 73 -5.36 14.14 7.26
C ALA A 73 -4.47 15.03 8.14
N CYS A 74 -4.04 14.53 9.30
CA CYS A 74 -3.06 15.22 10.15
C CYS A 74 -1.63 15.19 9.59
N ALA A 75 -1.29 14.19 8.77
CA ALA A 75 -0.01 14.13 8.06
C ALA A 75 -0.02 15.02 6.81
N ASN A 76 -1.16 15.09 6.12
CA ASN A 76 -1.38 16.00 5.00
C ASN A 76 -2.87 16.37 4.91
N PRO A 77 -3.27 17.67 5.01
CA PRO A 77 -4.68 18.06 4.98
C PRO A 77 -5.43 17.65 3.70
N LYS A 78 -4.70 17.45 2.60
CA LYS A 78 -5.25 16.95 1.33
C LYS A 78 -5.20 15.42 1.23
N ARG A 79 -4.77 14.71 2.27
CA ARG A 79 -4.51 13.26 2.25
C ARG A 79 -3.59 12.83 1.10
N CYS A 80 -2.73 13.72 0.64
CA CYS A 80 -1.69 13.38 -0.32
C CYS A 80 -0.56 12.65 0.41
N TRP A 81 0.03 11.64 -0.23
CA TRP A 81 1.32 11.11 0.18
C TRP A 81 2.38 12.20 0.08
N ASN A 82 3.27 12.31 1.06
CA ASN A 82 4.35 13.30 1.07
C ASN A 82 5.58 12.78 0.30
N TRP A 83 5.35 12.14 -0.84
CA TRP A 83 6.31 11.37 -1.63
C TRP A 83 7.56 12.14 -2.10
N PHE A 84 7.47 13.47 -2.12
CA PHE A 84 8.55 14.40 -2.49
C PHE A 84 9.48 14.73 -1.31
N GLN A 85 9.05 14.46 -0.07
CA GLN A 85 9.89 14.68 1.12
C GLN A 85 10.90 13.53 1.23
N PRO A 86 12.21 13.82 1.40
CA PRO A 86 13.23 12.79 1.52
C PRO A 86 12.93 11.76 2.60
N GLU A 87 12.43 12.18 3.77
CA GLU A 87 12.07 11.28 4.86
C GLU A 87 10.95 10.29 4.45
N ASP A 88 9.97 10.76 3.69
CA ASP A 88 8.77 9.99 3.34
C ASP A 88 8.90 9.17 2.05
N SER A 89 9.86 9.52 1.19
CA SER A 89 10.20 8.80 -0.04
C SER A 89 10.86 7.43 0.19
N GLY A 90 11.26 7.11 1.43
CA GLY A 90 11.91 5.82 1.73
C GLY A 90 13.04 5.87 2.75
N GLY A 91 13.08 6.86 3.65
CA GLY A 91 14.02 6.87 4.76
C GLY A 91 13.80 5.70 5.73
N GLU A 92 14.69 5.56 6.72
CA GLU A 92 14.49 4.61 7.84
C GLU A 92 13.34 5.04 8.79
N THR A 93 12.85 6.26 8.58
CA THR A 93 11.70 6.90 9.21
C THR A 93 10.69 7.28 8.12
N GLY A 94 9.54 7.83 8.51
CA GLY A 94 8.60 8.41 7.56
C GLY A 94 7.68 7.40 6.86
N GLU A 95 6.87 7.91 5.95
CA GLU A 95 5.76 7.20 5.32
C GLU A 95 6.18 5.95 4.56
N GLY A 96 7.28 6.01 3.81
CA GLY A 96 7.83 4.85 3.11
C GLY A 96 8.13 3.68 4.05
N SER A 97 8.77 3.96 5.20
CA SER A 97 9.08 2.93 6.20
C SER A 97 7.83 2.33 6.85
N LEU A 98 6.79 3.15 7.10
CA LEU A 98 5.52 2.69 7.64
C LEU A 98 4.78 1.77 6.67
N LEU A 99 4.77 2.11 5.38
CA LEU A 99 4.14 1.29 4.34
C LEU A 99 4.89 -0.03 4.15
N ALA A 100 6.23 -0.01 4.13
CA ALA A 100 7.03 -1.22 4.06
C ALA A 100 6.84 -2.13 5.28
N GLY A 101 6.85 -1.55 6.49
CA GLY A 101 6.62 -2.27 7.74
C GLY A 101 5.24 -2.92 7.80
N MET A 102 4.19 -2.16 7.46
CA MET A 102 2.82 -2.68 7.35
C MET A 102 2.73 -3.82 6.34
N THR A 103 3.36 -3.68 5.16
CA THR A 103 3.37 -4.72 4.13
C THR A 103 3.99 -6.02 4.67
N ARG A 104 5.14 -5.92 5.36
CA ARG A 104 5.82 -7.08 5.97
C ARG A 104 4.97 -7.76 7.05
N GLU A 105 4.29 -6.98 7.88
CA GLU A 105 3.38 -7.52 8.90
C GLU A 105 2.23 -8.31 8.28
N ILE A 106 1.59 -7.75 7.24
CA ILE A 106 0.53 -8.45 6.51
C ILE A 106 1.06 -9.71 5.83
N VAL A 107 2.26 -9.67 5.24
CA VAL A 107 2.88 -10.84 4.62
C VAL A 107 3.03 -11.98 5.64
N ALA A 108 3.58 -11.68 6.82
CA ALA A 108 3.77 -12.65 7.89
C ALA A 108 2.44 -13.16 8.46
N ALA A 109 1.42 -12.30 8.58
CA ALA A 109 0.17 -12.64 9.24
C ALA A 109 -0.85 -13.38 8.34
N ARG A 110 -0.72 -13.30 7.01
CA ARG A 110 -1.80 -13.70 6.08
C ARG A 110 -1.43 -14.78 5.07
N ASN A 111 -0.39 -15.58 5.33
CA ASN A 111 0.08 -16.63 4.42
C ASN A 111 0.29 -16.07 3.00
N VAL A 112 0.97 -14.93 2.90
CA VAL A 112 1.29 -14.31 1.61
C VAL A 112 2.55 -14.95 1.05
N ASP A 113 2.57 -15.15 -0.25
CA ASP A 113 3.79 -15.52 -0.98
C ASP A 113 4.73 -14.30 -1.07
N PRO A 114 5.91 -14.31 -0.42
CA PRO A 114 6.81 -13.17 -0.43
C PRO A 114 7.34 -12.83 -1.84
N ALA A 115 7.31 -13.77 -2.79
CA ALA A 115 7.68 -13.52 -4.17
C ALA A 115 6.56 -12.87 -5.00
N ARG A 116 5.35 -12.74 -4.46
CA ARG A 116 4.17 -12.16 -5.13
C ARG A 116 3.56 -11.03 -4.32
N VAL A 117 4.40 -10.10 -3.92
CA VAL A 117 4.02 -8.83 -3.29
C VAL A 117 4.20 -7.72 -4.30
N PHE A 118 3.14 -6.95 -4.55
CA PHE A 118 3.09 -5.89 -5.56
C PHE A 118 2.64 -4.58 -4.92
N VAL A 119 3.04 -3.45 -5.51
CA VAL A 119 2.56 -2.13 -5.11
C VAL A 119 2.06 -1.37 -6.32
N ALA A 120 0.93 -0.68 -6.18
CA ALA A 120 0.39 0.17 -7.23
C ALA A 120 -0.29 1.41 -6.67
N GLY A 121 -0.41 2.46 -7.47
CA GLY A 121 -1.09 3.68 -7.04
C GLY A 121 -1.44 4.66 -8.15
N LEU A 122 -2.27 5.64 -7.79
CA LEU A 122 -2.75 6.73 -8.64
C LEU A 122 -2.19 8.08 -8.17
N SER A 123 -1.71 8.92 -9.10
CA SER A 123 -1.25 10.28 -8.82
C SER A 123 -0.16 10.30 -7.73
N ALA A 124 -0.37 11.00 -6.61
CA ALA A 124 0.52 10.97 -5.46
C ALA A 124 0.79 9.53 -4.94
N GLY A 125 -0.20 8.65 -4.99
CA GLY A 125 -0.04 7.23 -4.66
C GLY A 125 0.81 6.49 -5.69
N GLY A 126 0.76 6.88 -6.96
CA GLY A 126 1.61 6.34 -8.01
C GLY A 126 3.08 6.75 -7.83
N ALA A 127 3.33 8.02 -7.49
CA ALA A 127 4.68 8.48 -7.14
C ALA A 127 5.22 7.75 -5.90
N GLN A 128 4.40 7.59 -4.86
CA GLN A 128 4.81 6.85 -3.67
C GLN A 128 5.02 5.35 -3.93
N ALA A 129 4.24 4.73 -4.82
CA ALA A 129 4.46 3.34 -5.23
C ALA A 129 5.83 3.16 -5.90
N MET A 130 6.22 4.11 -6.75
CA MET A 130 7.54 4.10 -7.40
C MET A 130 8.68 4.28 -6.40
N ASN A 131 8.53 5.20 -5.44
CA ASN A 131 9.47 5.39 -4.33
C ASN A 131 9.66 4.09 -3.51
N LEU A 132 8.56 3.42 -3.16
CA LEU A 132 8.60 2.15 -2.43
C LEU A 132 9.31 1.05 -3.21
N ALA A 133 9.00 0.90 -4.50
CA ALA A 133 9.64 -0.10 -5.34
C ALA A 133 11.15 0.16 -5.50
N ALA A 134 11.55 1.42 -5.66
CA ALA A 134 12.96 1.81 -5.75
C ALA A 134 13.71 1.57 -4.43
N ARG A 135 13.07 1.81 -3.29
CA ARG A 135 13.72 1.71 -1.98
C ARG A 135 13.74 0.30 -1.38
N TYR A 136 12.68 -0.47 -1.64
CA TYR A 136 12.47 -1.81 -1.10
C TYR A 136 12.33 -2.84 -2.24
N PRO A 137 13.35 -2.98 -3.11
CA PRO A 137 13.27 -3.86 -4.28
C PRO A 137 13.08 -5.34 -3.89
N ASP A 138 13.59 -5.74 -2.72
CA ASP A 138 13.42 -7.11 -2.20
C ASP A 138 12.01 -7.37 -1.62
N LEU A 139 11.19 -6.33 -1.44
CA LEU A 139 9.83 -6.44 -0.91
C LEU A 139 8.77 -6.45 -2.02
N PHE A 140 9.00 -5.77 -3.14
CA PHE A 140 8.00 -5.62 -4.19
C PHE A 140 8.48 -6.23 -5.51
N ALA A 141 7.81 -7.29 -5.96
CA ALA A 141 8.11 -8.00 -7.20
C ALA A 141 7.74 -7.19 -8.46
N ALA A 142 6.77 -6.29 -8.37
CA ALA A 142 6.44 -5.34 -9.44
C ALA A 142 5.73 -4.09 -8.91
N VAL A 143 5.74 -3.04 -9.73
CA VAL A 143 5.09 -1.75 -9.46
C VAL A 143 4.15 -1.33 -10.59
N GLY A 144 2.97 -0.84 -10.23
CA GLY A 144 2.01 -0.22 -11.15
C GLY A 144 1.83 1.28 -10.87
N VAL A 145 2.14 2.14 -11.84
CA VAL A 145 2.04 3.60 -11.67
C VAL A 145 1.01 4.18 -12.63
N HIS A 146 -0.05 4.77 -12.08
CA HIS A 146 -1.03 5.52 -12.87
C HIS A 146 -0.91 7.02 -12.57
N SER A 147 -0.51 7.81 -13.58
CA SER A 147 -0.40 9.27 -13.49
C SER A 147 0.50 9.77 -12.35
N GLY A 148 1.51 8.98 -11.94
CA GLY A 148 2.51 9.32 -10.94
C GLY A 148 3.85 9.75 -11.56
N LEU A 149 4.76 10.25 -10.72
CA LEU A 149 6.10 10.69 -11.14
C LEU A 149 7.17 9.63 -10.86
N PRO A 150 8.31 9.65 -11.57
CA PRO A 150 9.45 8.80 -11.26
C PRO A 150 9.99 9.06 -9.83
N ALA A 151 10.61 8.05 -9.22
CA ALA A 151 11.25 8.21 -7.91
C ALA A 151 12.34 9.29 -7.95
N GLY A 152 12.35 10.17 -6.95
CA GLY A 152 13.33 11.26 -6.83
C GLY A 152 13.18 12.39 -7.84
N ALA A 153 12.12 12.41 -8.65
CA ALA A 153 11.90 13.44 -9.66
C ALA A 153 11.46 14.80 -9.09
N ALA A 154 10.98 14.85 -7.84
CA ALA A 154 10.64 16.09 -7.15
C ALA A 154 11.26 16.14 -5.76
N ARG A 155 11.52 17.35 -5.29
CA ARG A 155 12.07 17.66 -3.96
C ARG A 155 11.22 18.70 -3.21
N ASP A 156 10.14 19.15 -3.82
CA ASP A 156 9.16 20.13 -3.35
C ASP A 156 7.80 19.92 -4.08
N ILE A 157 6.78 20.74 -3.72
CA ILE A 157 5.47 20.85 -4.40
C ILE A 157 5.45 22.11 -5.27
#